data_AF-A0A4Y8IBK6-F1
#
_entry.id   AF-A0A4Y8IBK6-F1
#
_cell.length_a   1.000
_cell.length_b   1.000
_cell.length_c   1.000
_cell.angle_alpha   90.00
_cell.angle_beta   90.00
_cell.angle_gamma   90.00
#
_symmetry.space_group_name_H-M   'P 1'
#
loop_
_entity.id
_entity.type
_entity.pdbx_description
1 polymer ?
#
loop_
_entity_poly.entity_id
_entity_poly.type
_entity_poly.pdbx_seq_one_letter_code
_entity_poly.pdbx_strand_id
1 'polypeptide(L)'
;MNRNRIQFRNLLLPITVVAMLFSVACDYAATTAPESAKTSASVLGAATSLEGVNFLRWSPKSMAKIIALNKSNTAEKTITVTAGGSVGGTKTFGNTVEIPAGAVDDNTKISVQVTCMDGQNPCSAEVEFLPSMTFNTDVKITLDYDALGFDGDPYLIEIYFILEDGTGGEVVEYTVNESEKTLVFYINHFTRYGWAY
;
A
#
# COMPACT_ATOMS: atom_id res chain seq x y z
N MET A 1 65.56 -47.57 -31.14
CA MET A 1 64.25 -48.25 -31.02
C MET A 1 63.20 -47.26 -31.52
N ASN A 2 63.09 -47.15 -32.85
CA ASN A 2 62.01 -47.65 -33.72
C ASN A 2 60.71 -46.84 -33.66
N ARG A 3 60.34 -46.37 -34.86
CA ARG A 3 59.26 -45.46 -35.26
C ARG A 3 57.87 -46.11 -35.17
N ASN A 4 56.87 -45.26 -35.42
CA ASN A 4 55.59 -45.50 -36.12
C ASN A 4 54.37 -45.71 -35.20
N ARG A 5 53.17 -45.26 -35.55
CA ARG A 5 52.64 -44.42 -36.64
C ARG A 5 51.20 -44.11 -36.23
N ILE A 6 50.80 -42.86 -36.41
CA ILE A 6 49.41 -42.42 -36.44
C ILE A 6 48.73 -43.16 -37.60
N GLN A 7 47.67 -43.93 -37.32
CA GLN A 7 46.79 -44.45 -38.37
C GLN A 7 45.58 -43.54 -38.52
N PHE A 8 45.65 -42.70 -39.56
CA PHE A 8 44.49 -42.12 -40.22
C PHE A 8 43.71 -43.24 -40.90
N ARG A 9 42.45 -43.46 -40.50
CA ARG A 9 41.44 -44.04 -41.40
C ARG A 9 40.52 -42.94 -41.87
N ASN A 10 40.71 -42.58 -43.13
CA ASN A 10 39.71 -41.94 -43.97
C ASN A 10 38.39 -42.72 -43.90
N LEU A 11 37.31 -42.06 -43.52
CA LEU A 11 35.99 -42.40 -44.03
C LEU A 11 35.35 -41.12 -44.55
N LEU A 12 35.16 -41.10 -45.86
CA LEU A 12 34.47 -40.04 -46.60
C LEU A 12 32.97 -40.07 -46.28
N LEU A 13 32.41 -38.86 -46.31
CA LEU A 13 31.03 -38.41 -46.08
C LEU A 13 29.94 -39.21 -46.83
N PRO A 14 28.68 -39.08 -46.38
CA PRO A 14 27.81 -38.17 -47.12
C PRO A 14 27.20 -37.05 -46.26
N ILE A 15 27.21 -35.86 -46.85
CA ILE A 15 26.52 -34.65 -46.40
C ILE A 15 25.01 -34.90 -46.54
N THR A 16 24.30 -34.91 -45.41
CA THR A 16 22.85 -34.65 -45.40
C THR A 16 22.62 -33.35 -44.67
N VAL A 17 22.41 -32.29 -45.45
CA VAL A 17 21.83 -31.03 -45.01
C VAL A 17 20.41 -31.32 -44.56
N VAL A 18 20.15 -31.21 -43.27
CA VAL A 18 18.80 -31.05 -42.75
C VAL A 18 18.76 -29.70 -42.06
N ALA A 19 18.37 -28.70 -42.84
CA ALA A 19 17.93 -27.42 -42.31
C ALA A 19 16.55 -27.65 -41.67
N MET A 20 16.52 -27.79 -40.35
CA MET A 20 15.30 -27.58 -39.58
C MET A 20 15.46 -26.29 -38.80
N LEU A 21 14.87 -25.24 -39.37
CA LEU A 21 14.46 -24.04 -38.68
C LEU A 21 13.46 -24.46 -37.59
N PHE A 22 13.93 -24.58 -36.36
CA PHE A 22 13.06 -24.44 -35.20
C PHE A 22 13.46 -23.16 -34.49
N SER A 23 12.73 -22.10 -34.84
CA SER A 23 12.52 -20.94 -33.98
C SER A 23 11.85 -21.44 -32.70
N VAL A 24 12.66 -21.89 -31.74
CA VAL A 24 12.18 -22.04 -30.37
C VAL A 24 12.12 -20.62 -29.84
N ALA A 25 10.90 -20.08 -29.87
CA ALA A 25 10.56 -18.87 -29.15
C ALA A 25 11.17 -19.00 -27.75
N CYS A 26 11.92 -17.98 -27.35
CA CYS A 26 12.26 -17.78 -25.96
C CYS A 26 10.91 -17.69 -25.25
N ASP A 27 10.51 -18.77 -24.58
CA ASP A 27 9.46 -18.73 -23.57
C ASP A 27 10.02 -17.83 -22.47
N TYR A 28 9.90 -16.53 -22.69
CA TYR A 28 9.62 -15.61 -21.62
C TYR A 28 8.36 -16.16 -20.97
N ALA A 29 8.55 -17.01 -19.97
CA ALA A 29 7.70 -16.94 -18.80
C ALA A 29 7.87 -15.51 -18.27
N ALA A 30 7.20 -14.56 -18.93
CA ALA A 30 6.64 -13.43 -18.25
C ALA A 30 5.87 -14.10 -17.10
N THR A 31 6.41 -13.96 -15.89
CA THR A 31 5.61 -13.99 -14.69
C THR A 31 4.48 -13.02 -14.99
N THR A 32 3.37 -13.54 -15.50
CA THR A 32 2.15 -12.79 -15.62
C THR A 32 1.89 -12.33 -14.21
N ALA A 33 2.06 -11.03 -13.98
CA ALA A 33 1.49 -10.36 -12.82
C ALA A 33 0.06 -10.92 -12.68
N PRO A 34 -0.40 -11.21 -11.45
CA PRO A 34 -1.71 -11.79 -11.26
C PRO A 34 -2.69 -11.00 -12.11
N GLU A 35 -3.41 -11.74 -12.95
CA GLU A 35 -4.49 -11.26 -13.78
C GLU A 35 -5.25 -10.24 -12.94
N SER A 36 -5.32 -8.99 -13.42
CA SER A 36 -6.08 -7.92 -12.79
C SER A 36 -7.55 -8.31 -12.84
N ALA A 37 -7.93 -9.19 -11.93
CA ALA A 37 -9.24 -9.75 -11.85
C ALA A 37 -10.06 -8.80 -10.99
N LYS A 38 -10.80 -7.95 -11.72
CA LYS A 38 -12.19 -7.58 -11.46
C LYS A 38 -12.41 -6.67 -10.24
N THR A 39 -12.84 -5.44 -10.54
CA THR A 39 -13.69 -4.57 -9.71
C THR A 39 -13.40 -4.68 -8.22
N SER A 40 -12.64 -3.72 -7.67
CA SER A 40 -12.54 -3.52 -6.23
C SER A 40 -13.93 -3.66 -5.65
N ALA A 41 -14.20 -4.76 -4.93
CA ALA A 41 -15.27 -4.73 -3.96
C ALA A 41 -14.96 -3.51 -3.11
N SER A 42 -15.91 -2.58 -2.98
CA SER A 42 -15.66 -1.38 -2.19
C SER A 42 -15.32 -1.85 -0.78
N VAL A 43 -14.05 -1.72 -0.39
CA VAL A 43 -13.61 -1.98 0.99
C VAL A 43 -14.28 -1.00 1.96
N LEU A 44 -14.92 0.04 1.43
CA LEU A 44 -15.74 0.99 2.18
C LEU A 44 -17.19 0.52 2.22
N GLY A 45 -17.74 0.46 3.43
CA GLY A 45 -19.17 0.34 3.68
C GLY A 45 -19.96 1.58 3.23
N ALA A 46 -21.28 1.55 3.44
CA ALA A 46 -22.13 2.69 3.10
C ALA A 46 -21.82 3.90 3.99
N ALA A 47 -21.72 5.09 3.39
CA ALA A 47 -21.55 6.33 4.14
C ALA A 47 -22.86 6.75 4.83
N THR A 48 -22.81 6.93 6.14
CA THR A 48 -23.92 7.39 6.98
C THR A 48 -23.44 8.48 7.96
N SER A 49 -24.34 8.94 8.83
CA SER A 49 -23.94 9.74 9.99
C SER A 49 -22.96 8.96 10.86
N LEU A 50 -21.92 9.65 11.36
CA LEU A 50 -20.96 9.13 12.35
C LEU A 50 -21.34 9.49 13.79
N GLU A 51 -22.55 10.01 14.01
CA GLU A 51 -23.05 10.33 15.35
C GLU A 51 -23.11 9.07 16.22
N GLY A 52 -22.52 9.14 17.41
CA GLY A 52 -22.46 8.03 18.36
C GLY A 52 -21.28 7.07 18.17
N VAL A 53 -20.44 7.27 17.14
CA VAL A 53 -19.20 6.49 16.97
C VAL A 53 -18.17 6.91 18.03
N ASN A 54 -17.64 5.93 18.76
CA ASN A 54 -16.64 6.13 19.80
C ASN A 54 -15.23 6.12 19.21
N PHE A 55 -14.82 7.23 18.61
CA PHE A 55 -13.48 7.33 18.04
C PHE A 55 -12.39 7.19 19.11
N LEU A 56 -11.43 6.33 18.81
CA LEU A 56 -10.20 6.17 19.56
C LEU A 56 -9.36 7.44 19.52
N ARG A 57 -8.62 7.65 20.60
CA ARG A 57 -7.78 8.81 20.82
C ARG A 57 -6.33 8.46 20.60
N TRP A 58 -5.52 9.47 20.29
CA TRP A 58 -4.07 9.34 20.35
C TRP A 58 -3.63 8.92 21.76
N SER A 59 -2.61 8.06 21.85
CA SER A 59 -1.97 7.74 23.13
C SER A 59 -1.45 9.03 23.80
N PRO A 60 -1.26 9.07 25.12
CA PRO A 60 -0.68 10.24 25.79
C PRO A 60 0.66 10.68 25.19
N LYS A 61 1.47 9.71 24.74
CA LYS A 61 2.76 9.94 24.08
C LYS A 61 2.59 10.59 22.70
N SER A 62 1.67 10.08 21.87
CA SER A 62 1.39 10.64 20.54
C SER A 62 0.74 12.02 20.66
N MET A 63 -0.21 12.18 21.58
CA MET A 63 -0.90 13.44 21.84
C MET A 63 0.07 14.56 22.25
N ALA A 64 1.03 14.27 23.14
CA ALA A 64 2.05 15.23 23.53
C ALA A 64 2.87 15.74 22.33
N LYS A 65 3.19 14.86 21.37
CA LYS A 65 3.89 15.24 20.13
C LYS A 65 3.01 16.11 19.23
N ILE A 66 1.74 15.74 19.05
CA ILE A 66 0.79 16.48 18.22
C ILE A 66 0.57 17.89 18.76
N ILE A 67 0.38 18.04 20.07
CA ILE A 67 0.22 19.36 20.71
C ILE A 67 1.46 20.22 20.50
N ALA A 68 2.67 19.65 20.63
CA ALA A 68 3.92 20.36 20.40
C ALA A 68 4.10 20.82 18.93
N LEU A 69 3.37 20.23 17.99
CA LEU A 69 3.40 20.53 16.55
C LEU A 69 2.19 21.36 16.09
N ASN A 70 1.53 22.08 17.01
CA ASN A 70 0.31 22.86 16.71
C ASN A 70 -0.84 22.01 16.18
N LYS A 71 -1.04 20.82 16.76
CA LYS A 71 -2.15 19.89 16.50
C LYS A 71 -2.14 19.16 15.16
N SER A 72 -1.05 19.24 14.39
CA SER A 72 -0.91 18.43 13.19
C SER A 72 0.55 18.13 12.86
N ASN A 73 0.79 17.03 12.14
CA ASN A 73 2.08 16.75 11.51
C ASN A 73 1.89 16.13 10.14
N THR A 74 2.80 16.41 9.21
CA THR A 74 2.66 16.00 7.81
C THR A 74 3.95 15.39 7.26
N ALA A 75 3.82 14.32 6.49
CA ALA A 75 4.85 13.80 5.61
C ALA A 75 4.42 13.99 4.16
N GLU A 76 5.34 14.40 3.29
CA GLU A 76 5.04 14.65 1.88
C GLU A 76 6.13 14.06 0.98
N LYS A 77 5.74 13.59 -0.21
CA LYS A 77 6.67 13.11 -1.23
C LYS A 77 6.05 13.21 -2.62
N THR A 78 6.86 13.54 -3.62
CA THR A 78 6.47 13.37 -5.03
C THR A 78 6.59 11.90 -5.41
N ILE A 79 5.46 11.31 -5.79
CA ILE A 79 5.34 9.97 -6.34
C ILE A 79 5.45 10.05 -7.85
N THR A 80 6.32 9.23 -8.43
CA THR A 80 6.51 9.21 -9.88
C THR A 80 5.71 8.09 -10.51
N VAL A 81 5.23 8.33 -11.74
CA VAL A 81 4.47 7.33 -12.52
C VAL A 81 5.23 6.00 -12.63
N THR A 82 6.55 6.06 -12.88
CA THR A 82 7.35 4.88 -13.20
C THR A 82 7.85 4.09 -11.99
N ALA A 83 7.94 4.71 -10.81
CA ALA A 83 8.52 4.07 -9.62
C ALA A 83 7.53 3.91 -8.46
N GLY A 84 6.44 4.67 -8.45
CA GLY A 84 5.57 4.75 -7.28
C GLY A 84 6.32 5.33 -6.06
N GLY A 85 6.00 4.82 -4.88
CA GLY A 85 6.72 5.10 -3.64
C GLY A 85 5.85 5.03 -2.40
N SER A 86 6.48 5.22 -1.24
CA SER A 86 5.77 5.31 0.05
C SER A 86 5.86 6.71 0.66
N VAL A 87 4.79 7.13 1.33
CA VAL A 87 4.65 8.41 2.05
C VAL A 87 4.14 8.13 3.47
N GLY A 88 4.61 8.89 4.46
CA GLY A 88 4.24 8.72 5.87
C GLY A 88 5.43 8.30 6.75
N GLY A 89 5.17 7.39 7.70
CA GLY A 89 6.17 6.77 8.57
C GLY A 89 6.29 7.50 9.91
N THR A 90 7.51 7.68 10.42
CA THR A 90 7.75 8.21 11.78
C THR A 90 7.11 9.59 12.02
N LYS A 91 7.05 10.45 10.99
CA LYS A 91 6.41 11.77 11.09
C LYS A 91 4.90 11.66 11.30
N THR A 92 4.27 10.63 10.76
CA THR A 92 2.83 10.39 10.82
C THR A 92 2.51 9.24 11.77
N PHE A 93 3.37 9.04 12.79
CA PHE A 93 3.21 8.02 13.82
C PHE A 93 3.02 6.59 13.29
N GLY A 94 3.74 6.24 12.22
CA GLY A 94 3.68 4.90 11.61
C GLY A 94 2.68 4.77 10.47
N ASN A 95 1.72 5.70 10.37
CA ASN A 95 0.73 5.69 9.29
C ASN A 95 1.41 5.96 7.93
N THR A 96 1.13 5.13 6.93
CA THR A 96 1.72 5.23 5.58
C THR A 96 0.74 4.88 4.48
N VAL A 97 1.08 5.33 3.27
CA VAL A 97 0.57 4.78 2.01
C VAL A 97 1.74 4.27 1.18
N GLU A 98 1.59 3.09 0.57
CA GLU A 98 2.46 2.59 -0.49
C GLU A 98 1.71 2.63 -1.83
N ILE A 99 2.26 3.37 -2.78
CA ILE A 99 1.67 3.63 -4.09
C ILE A 99 2.53 2.89 -5.13
N PRO A 100 2.00 1.89 -5.86
CA PRO A 100 2.77 1.16 -6.85
C PRO A 100 3.03 2.00 -8.11
N ALA A 101 3.99 1.58 -8.92
CA ALA A 101 4.23 2.18 -10.24
C ALA A 101 2.97 2.06 -11.12
N GLY A 102 2.66 3.11 -11.88
CA GLY A 102 1.48 3.21 -12.74
C GLY A 102 0.19 3.60 -12.03
N ALA A 103 0.19 3.74 -10.70
CA ALA A 103 -1.02 4.12 -9.95
C ALA A 103 -1.47 5.57 -10.14
N VAL A 104 -0.59 6.44 -10.61
CA VAL A 104 -0.86 7.86 -10.90
C VAL A 104 -0.57 8.16 -12.37
N ASP A 105 -1.34 9.06 -12.97
CA ASP A 105 -1.16 9.47 -14.38
C ASP A 105 0.05 10.40 -14.57
N ASP A 106 0.30 11.25 -13.57
CA ASP A 106 1.39 12.23 -13.55
C ASP A 106 2.19 12.14 -12.25
N ASN A 107 3.40 12.71 -12.26
CA ASN A 107 4.18 12.86 -11.04
C ASN A 107 3.40 13.71 -10.02
N THR A 108 2.96 13.09 -8.93
CA THR A 108 1.98 13.67 -8.02
C THR A 108 2.59 13.86 -6.63
N LYS A 109 2.41 15.05 -6.06
CA LYS A 109 2.78 15.30 -4.66
C LYS A 109 1.71 14.70 -3.76
N ILE A 110 2.08 13.69 -2.98
CA ILE A 110 1.22 13.01 -2.03
C ILE A 110 1.64 13.43 -0.62
N SER A 111 0.66 13.61 0.27
CA SER A 111 0.91 13.83 1.69
C SER A 111 0.07 12.92 2.58
N VAL A 112 0.63 12.63 3.74
CA VAL A 112 -0.04 11.95 4.85
C VAL A 112 0.03 12.92 6.02
N GLN A 113 -1.13 13.26 6.57
CA GLN A 113 -1.28 14.20 7.66
C GLN A 113 -1.93 13.49 8.84
N VAL A 114 -1.41 13.72 10.04
CA VAL A 114 -2.06 13.31 11.29
C VAL A 114 -2.56 14.55 11.99
N THR A 115 -3.79 14.50 12.48
CA THR A 115 -4.48 15.65 13.06
C THR A 115 -5.19 15.27 14.35
N CYS A 116 -5.79 16.27 14.98
CA CYS A 116 -6.89 16.07 15.90
C CYS A 116 -8.21 16.16 15.14
N MET A 117 -9.11 15.20 15.36
CA MET A 117 -10.49 15.37 14.89
C MET A 117 -11.09 16.67 15.45
N ASP A 118 -11.68 17.46 14.56
CA ASP A 118 -12.26 18.75 14.91
C ASP A 118 -13.40 18.61 15.94
N GLY A 119 -13.46 19.55 16.88
CA GLY A 119 -14.55 19.63 17.87
C GLY A 119 -14.53 18.57 18.98
N GLN A 120 -13.60 17.61 18.96
CA GLN A 120 -13.48 16.56 19.98
C GLN A 120 -12.48 16.98 21.08
N ASN A 121 -12.91 16.97 22.35
CA ASN A 121 -12.03 17.17 23.51
C ASN A 121 -12.32 16.13 24.61
N PRO A 122 -11.39 15.20 24.92
CA PRO A 122 -10.07 15.02 24.32
C PRO A 122 -10.13 14.65 22.84
N CYS A 123 -9.13 15.07 22.06
CA CYS A 123 -9.13 14.93 20.61
C CYS A 123 -8.95 13.46 20.17
N SER A 124 -9.80 13.03 19.24
CA SER A 124 -9.73 11.71 18.62
C SER A 124 -8.68 11.69 17.51
N ALA A 125 -8.17 10.49 17.21
CA ALA A 125 -7.10 10.28 16.25
C ALA A 125 -7.63 10.26 14.81
N GLU A 126 -6.99 11.03 13.93
CA GLU A 126 -7.33 11.10 12.50
C GLU A 126 -6.06 11.12 11.64
N VAL A 127 -6.14 10.44 10.50
CA VAL A 127 -5.14 10.47 9.42
C VAL A 127 -5.82 10.90 8.14
N GLU A 128 -5.25 11.87 7.45
CA GLU A 128 -5.71 12.35 6.16
C GLU A 128 -4.66 12.08 5.09
N PHE A 129 -5.09 11.53 3.95
CA PHE A 129 -4.26 11.32 2.77
C PHE A 129 -4.67 12.33 1.69
N LEU A 130 -3.70 13.05 1.11
CA LEU A 130 -3.96 14.11 0.13
C LEU A 130 -3.06 13.95 -1.12
N PRO A 131 -3.51 14.49 -2.27
CA PRO A 131 -4.82 15.14 -2.50
C PRO A 131 -5.95 14.12 -2.62
N SER A 132 -7.20 14.55 -2.44
CA SER A 132 -8.36 13.71 -2.77
C SER A 132 -8.32 13.38 -4.27
N MET A 133 -8.04 12.12 -4.59
CA MET A 133 -7.88 11.62 -5.95
C MET A 133 -8.20 10.13 -6.04
N THR A 134 -8.39 9.64 -7.27
CA THR A 134 -8.50 8.22 -7.59
C THR A 134 -7.22 7.73 -8.25
N PHE A 135 -6.79 6.52 -7.90
CA PHE A 135 -5.63 5.83 -8.43
C PHE A 135 -6.05 4.82 -9.51
N ASN A 136 -5.14 4.58 -10.46
CA ASN A 136 -5.33 3.59 -11.52
C ASN A 136 -5.28 2.14 -11.02
N THR A 137 -4.72 1.93 -9.82
CA THR A 137 -4.67 0.65 -9.11
C THR A 137 -4.75 0.93 -7.62
N ASP A 138 -5.20 -0.06 -6.86
CA ASP A 138 -5.25 0.04 -5.41
C ASP A 138 -3.86 0.36 -4.82
N VAL A 139 -3.87 1.23 -3.82
CA VAL A 139 -2.71 1.59 -3.01
C VAL A 139 -2.86 0.92 -1.64
N LYS A 140 -1.73 0.59 -1.01
CA LYS A 140 -1.75 -0.04 0.32
C LYS A 140 -1.75 1.04 1.39
N ILE A 141 -2.80 1.08 2.20
CA ILE A 141 -2.87 1.93 3.39
C ILE A 141 -2.42 1.10 4.59
N THR A 142 -1.54 1.68 5.41
CA THR A 142 -1.12 1.10 6.69
C THR A 142 -1.42 2.10 7.78
N LEU A 143 -2.32 1.73 8.69
CA LEU A 143 -2.71 2.52 9.85
C LEU A 143 -2.09 1.94 11.12
N ASP A 144 -1.36 2.75 11.87
CA ASP A 144 -0.63 2.31 13.08
C ASP A 144 -1.50 2.51 14.32
N TYR A 145 -1.84 1.42 15.01
CA TYR A 145 -2.65 1.47 16.21
C TYR A 145 -1.82 1.53 17.51
N ASP A 146 -0.49 1.35 17.46
CA ASP A 146 0.38 1.60 18.63
C ASP A 146 0.42 3.09 18.99
N ALA A 147 0.13 3.95 18.01
CA ALA A 147 -0.04 5.38 18.23
C ALA A 147 -1.29 5.74 19.05
N LEU A 148 -2.25 4.83 19.21
CA LEU A 148 -3.54 5.03 19.88
C LEU A 148 -3.47 4.74 21.38
N GLY A 149 -4.38 5.35 22.14
CA GLY A 149 -4.59 5.08 23.56
C GLY A 149 -5.50 3.88 23.81
N PHE A 150 -5.33 2.81 23.02
CA PHE A 150 -6.15 1.59 23.09
C PHE A 150 -5.32 0.42 23.64
N ASP A 151 -5.86 -0.26 24.64
CA ASP A 151 -5.22 -1.39 25.33
C ASP A 151 -6.01 -2.70 25.20
N GLY A 152 -7.08 -2.70 24.39
CA GLY A 152 -7.91 -3.87 24.12
C GLY A 152 -7.34 -4.78 23.03
N ASP A 153 -8.17 -5.75 22.62
CA ASP A 153 -7.88 -6.66 21.52
C ASP A 153 -7.87 -5.89 20.18
N PRO A 154 -6.77 -5.88 19.40
CA PRO A 154 -6.69 -5.12 18.15
C PRO A 154 -7.71 -5.58 17.09
N TYR A 155 -8.27 -6.79 17.21
CA TYR A 155 -9.36 -7.26 16.34
C TYR A 155 -10.71 -6.60 16.63
N LEU A 156 -10.83 -5.81 17.71
CA LEU A 156 -12.01 -4.99 18.01
C LEU A 156 -11.89 -3.56 17.47
N ILE A 157 -10.75 -3.19 16.89
CA ILE A 157 -10.58 -1.86 16.31
C ILE A 157 -11.24 -1.81 14.94
N GLU A 158 -12.24 -0.94 14.79
CA GLU A 158 -12.85 -0.64 13.51
C GLU A 158 -12.19 0.58 12.88
N ILE A 159 -12.06 0.59 11.55
CA ILE A 159 -11.53 1.72 10.78
C ILE A 159 -12.72 2.43 10.13
N TYR A 160 -12.78 3.74 10.25
CA TYR A 160 -13.82 4.55 9.61
C TYR A 160 -13.20 5.51 8.61
N PHE A 161 -13.75 5.56 7.40
CA PHE A 161 -13.47 6.65 6.46
C PHE A 161 -14.39 7.84 6.75
N ILE A 162 -13.89 9.06 6.53
CA ILE A 162 -14.58 10.30 6.88
C ILE A 162 -14.51 11.29 5.71
N LEU A 163 -15.67 11.59 5.14
CA LEU A 163 -15.84 12.53 4.05
C LEU A 163 -15.83 13.97 4.54
N GLU A 164 -15.58 14.93 3.65
CA GLU A 164 -15.49 16.36 3.99
C GLU A 164 -16.74 16.90 4.70
N ASP A 165 -17.91 16.36 4.39
CA ASP A 165 -19.20 16.75 5.00
C ASP A 165 -19.44 16.15 6.40
N GLY A 166 -18.49 15.36 6.92
CA GLY A 166 -18.56 14.71 8.22
C GLY A 166 -19.31 13.38 8.22
N THR A 167 -19.84 12.94 7.08
CA THR A 167 -20.36 11.58 6.92
C THR A 167 -19.23 10.58 6.70
N GLY A 168 -19.51 9.29 6.87
CA GLY A 168 -18.50 8.27 6.71
C GLY A 168 -19.05 6.87 6.96
N GLY A 169 -18.18 5.89 6.91
CA GLY A 169 -18.55 4.50 7.11
C GLY A 169 -17.34 3.65 7.46
N GLU A 170 -17.58 2.37 7.71
CA GLU A 170 -16.52 1.43 8.08
C GLU A 170 -15.69 1.02 6.85
N VAL A 171 -14.41 0.76 7.05
CA VAL A 171 -13.60 -0.05 6.14
C VAL A 171 -13.83 -1.52 6.52
N VAL A 172 -14.59 -2.24 5.71
CA VAL A 172 -15.11 -3.59 6.02
C VAL A 172 -14.12 -4.72 5.70
N GLU A 173 -13.05 -4.42 4.96
CA GLU A 173 -12.02 -5.38 4.60
C GLU A 173 -10.62 -4.82 4.90
N TYR A 174 -9.98 -5.35 5.95
CA TYR A 174 -8.60 -5.05 6.34
C TYR A 174 -7.96 -6.25 7.06
N THR A 175 -6.64 -6.21 7.19
CA THR A 175 -5.86 -7.20 7.95
C THR A 175 -5.24 -6.55 9.17
N VAL A 176 -5.32 -7.22 10.32
CA VAL A 176 -4.60 -6.86 11.54
C VAL A 176 -3.22 -7.51 11.52
N ASN A 177 -2.16 -6.72 11.72
CA ASN A 177 -0.81 -7.20 11.96
C ASN A 177 -0.42 -6.91 13.42
N GLU A 178 -0.46 -7.93 14.27
CA GLU A 178 -0.12 -7.83 15.70
C GLU A 178 1.36 -7.52 15.94
N SER A 179 2.25 -8.03 15.09
CA SER A 179 3.70 -7.85 15.25
C SER A 179 4.12 -6.42 14.95
N GLU A 180 3.56 -5.83 13.89
CA GLU A 180 3.87 -4.46 13.48
C GLU A 180 2.95 -3.44 14.14
N LYS A 181 1.86 -3.90 14.78
CA LYS A 181 0.80 -3.09 15.36
C LYS A 181 0.09 -2.19 14.35
N THR A 182 -0.25 -2.78 13.22
CA THR A 182 -0.88 -2.06 12.10
C THR A 182 -2.16 -2.72 11.62
N LEU A 183 -3.01 -1.91 11.01
CA LEU A 183 -4.17 -2.30 10.23
C LEU A 183 -3.88 -1.97 8.77
N VAL A 184 -4.07 -2.93 7.87
CA VAL A 184 -3.68 -2.81 6.46
C VAL A 184 -4.86 -3.09 5.55
N PHE A 185 -5.11 -2.21 4.60
CA PHE A 185 -6.12 -2.39 3.56
C PHE A 185 -5.69 -1.76 2.24
N TYR A 186 -6.44 -2.04 1.19
CA TYR A 186 -6.16 -1.60 -0.18
C TYR A 186 -7.34 -0.82 -0.71
N ILE A 187 -7.07 0.34 -1.31
CA ILE A 187 -8.10 1.24 -1.83
C ILE A 187 -7.58 2.01 -3.03
N ASN A 188 -8.47 2.41 -3.94
CA ASN A 188 -8.10 3.20 -5.11
C ASN A 188 -8.37 4.70 -4.96
N HIS A 189 -8.65 5.22 -3.76
CA HIS A 189 -8.82 6.66 -3.57
C HIS A 189 -8.44 7.09 -2.16
N PHE A 190 -8.14 8.38 -2.02
CA PHE A 190 -7.85 8.97 -0.72
C PHE A 190 -9.07 9.57 -0.05
N THR A 191 -9.03 9.50 1.27
CA THR A 191 -10.00 10.05 2.20
C THR A 191 -9.31 10.20 3.56
N ARG A 192 -10.06 10.61 4.58
CA ARG A 192 -9.63 10.66 5.97
C ARG A 192 -10.04 9.39 6.68
N TYR A 193 -9.23 8.96 7.66
CA TYR A 193 -9.51 7.77 8.45
C TYR A 193 -9.39 8.06 9.94
N GLY A 194 -10.30 7.46 10.70
CA GLY A 194 -10.25 7.35 12.16
C GLY A 194 -10.39 5.89 12.59
N TRP A 195 -10.16 5.65 13.88
CA TRP A 195 -10.34 4.34 14.50
C TRP A 195 -11.45 4.40 15.55
N ALA A 196 -12.22 3.34 15.72
CA ALA A 196 -13.29 3.24 16.72
C ALA A 196 -13.29 1.86 17.41
N TYR A 197 -14.03 1.74 18.51
CA TYR A 197 -14.23 0.52 19.29
C TYR A 197 -15.51 0.58 20.15
#